data_AF-A0A8H9IX87-F1
#
_entry.id   AF-A0A8H9IX87-F1
#
_cell.length_a   1.000
_cell.length_b   1.000
_cell.length_c   1.000
_cell.angle_alpha   90.00
_cell.angle_beta   90.00
_cell.angle_gamma   90.00
#
_symmetry.space_group_name_H-M   'P 1'
#
loop_
_entity.id
_entity.type
_entity.pdbx_description
1 polymer ?
#
loop_
_entity_poly.entity_id
_entity_poly.type
_entity_poly.pdbx_seq_one_letter_code
_entity_poly.pdbx_strand_id
1 'polypeptide(L)'
;MLSRRAFLGVSAGLSFAAVTAHALPATAAPATFSLALVNQSGSGSVYAYVTGFAPDGRLVLLNSAGQPYYPSSPSSTLTPLPVDCAIPVDGRRVTVPRMYGARVYFVTDAKLDFFLNPGPALVHPSFLNTSDPNFNRNWSFAEFTFNDAQLFANISYVDFVGLPLSLSLQTTSSGTQSVSGLPSGSADALASALTAQGGAWPQLIQKGSDGRVLRVMAAHHKADQFAGYLDGYIDQVWQKYAGTTLTVDPQNGTGPFTGRVSNGVLTFNNGETFAKPTTADVWSCDSGPFAIAAGASDARKAIIPRLAAALNRTTLLANANQPTGENPANFYQNAQTNHYARVVHSKLPDNRGYAFPYDDVTPGPDFSGSVFAGDPATLTVTVHATHA
;
A
#
# COMPACT_ATOMS: atom_id res chain seq x y z
N MET A 1 20.57 -6.58 -17.21
CA MET A 1 20.69 -5.63 -16.07
C MET A 1 19.47 -4.72 -16.10
N LEU A 2 18.42 -5.07 -15.37
CA LEU A 2 17.18 -4.30 -15.34
C LEU A 2 17.44 -3.01 -14.56
N SER A 3 17.42 -1.88 -15.27
CA SER A 3 17.78 -0.58 -14.69
C SER A 3 16.68 -0.08 -13.75
N ARG A 4 17.08 0.70 -12.74
CA ARG A 4 16.29 1.37 -11.68
C ARG A 4 15.01 2.11 -12.14
N ARG A 5 14.73 2.23 -13.44
CA ARG A 5 13.55 2.91 -14.00
C ARG A 5 12.29 2.04 -14.15
N ALA A 6 12.38 0.73 -13.95
CA ALA A 6 11.18 -0.13 -13.86
C ALA A 6 10.49 -0.08 -12.48
N PHE A 7 11.14 0.52 -11.48
CA PHE A 7 10.74 0.44 -10.06
C PHE A 7 9.81 1.58 -9.59
N LEU A 8 9.58 2.61 -10.42
CA LEU A 8 8.67 3.73 -10.07
C LEU A 8 7.26 3.57 -10.66
N GLY A 9 7.05 2.57 -11.53
CA GLY A 9 5.74 2.24 -12.13
C GLY A 9 5.13 0.95 -11.60
N VAL A 10 5.90 0.16 -10.86
CA VAL A 10 5.41 -0.98 -10.09
C VAL A 10 5.44 -0.51 -8.65
N SER A 11 4.41 0.19 -8.18
CA SER A 11 4.13 0.08 -6.74
C SER A 11 4.06 -1.39 -6.50
N ALA A 12 4.97 -1.90 -5.66
CA ALA A 12 5.15 -3.30 -5.34
C ALA A 12 3.77 -3.94 -5.39
N GLY A 13 3.51 -4.69 -6.46
CA GLY A 13 2.20 -5.27 -6.69
C GLY A 13 1.97 -6.09 -5.44
N LEU A 14 1.10 -5.58 -4.56
CA LEU A 14 0.68 -6.28 -3.35
C LEU A 14 0.29 -7.63 -3.89
N SER A 15 1.16 -8.62 -3.63
CA SER A 15 0.87 -9.99 -3.95
C SER A 15 -0.35 -10.22 -3.11
N PHE A 16 -1.55 -10.20 -3.73
CA PHE A 16 -2.80 -10.38 -3.04
C PHE A 16 -2.58 -11.59 -2.15
N ALA A 17 -2.38 -11.38 -0.84
CA ALA A 17 -2.51 -12.47 0.09
C ALA A 17 -3.90 -13.00 -0.18
N ALA A 18 -3.98 -14.31 -0.40
CA ALA A 18 -5.23 -14.98 -0.65
C ALA A 18 -6.18 -14.57 0.49
N VAL A 19 -7.06 -13.61 0.19
CA VAL A 19 -8.18 -13.26 1.04
C VAL A 19 -8.87 -14.59 1.26
N THR A 20 -8.95 -15.01 2.52
CA THR A 20 -9.70 -16.20 2.90
C THR A 20 -11.06 -16.07 2.26
N ALA A 21 -11.30 -16.93 1.27
CA ALA A 21 -12.49 -16.90 0.44
C ALA A 21 -13.70 -17.13 1.34
N HIS A 22 -14.31 -16.05 1.80
CA HIS A 22 -15.69 -16.11 2.26
C HIS A 22 -16.48 -16.50 1.02
N ALA A 23 -17.26 -17.59 1.11
CA ALA A 23 -18.02 -18.11 -0.01
C ALA A 23 -18.93 -17.00 -0.58
N LEU A 24 -18.48 -16.38 -1.68
CA LEU A 24 -19.26 -15.39 -2.41
C LEU A 24 -20.40 -16.13 -3.14
N PRO A 25 -21.61 -15.53 -3.22
CA PRO A 25 -22.71 -16.13 -3.96
C PRO A 25 -22.33 -16.38 -5.43
N ALA A 26 -22.85 -17.47 -6.00
CA ALA A 26 -22.46 -18.08 -7.28
C ALA A 26 -22.79 -17.27 -8.56
N THR A 27 -23.08 -15.97 -8.44
CA THR A 27 -23.38 -15.08 -9.57
C THR A 27 -22.18 -14.19 -9.86
N ALA A 28 -21.77 -14.12 -11.13
CA ALA A 28 -20.71 -13.22 -11.55
C ALA A 28 -21.01 -11.76 -11.13
N ALA A 29 -19.98 -11.04 -10.70
CA ALA A 29 -20.08 -9.62 -10.38
C ALA A 29 -20.59 -8.84 -11.62
N PRO A 30 -21.24 -7.68 -11.46
CA PRO A 30 -21.75 -6.91 -12.59
C PRO A 30 -20.64 -6.49 -13.56
N ALA A 31 -21.00 -6.00 -14.75
CA ALA A 31 -20.03 -5.48 -15.72
C ALA A 31 -19.47 -4.10 -15.32
N THR A 32 -20.22 -3.37 -14.48
CA THR A 32 -19.88 -2.03 -13.99
C THR A 32 -20.34 -1.86 -12.55
N PHE A 33 -19.67 -0.98 -11.79
CA PHE A 33 -20.19 -0.45 -10.52
C PHE A 33 -20.30 1.09 -10.57
N SER A 34 -21.02 1.67 -9.62
CA SER A 34 -21.10 3.13 -9.46
C SER A 34 -20.01 3.62 -8.51
N LEU A 35 -19.16 4.54 -8.96
CA LEU A 35 -18.18 5.24 -8.11
C LEU A 35 -18.74 6.61 -7.71
N ALA A 36 -19.03 6.78 -6.42
CA ALA A 36 -19.41 8.06 -5.83
C ALA A 36 -18.17 8.78 -5.30
N LEU A 37 -18.01 10.05 -5.66
CA LEU A 37 -16.87 10.87 -5.27
C LEU A 37 -17.38 11.98 -4.34
N VAL A 38 -16.83 12.05 -3.13
CA VAL A 38 -17.29 12.98 -2.08
C VAL A 38 -16.15 13.89 -1.63
N ASN A 39 -16.39 15.20 -1.67
CA ASN A 39 -15.44 16.20 -1.19
C ASN A 39 -15.82 16.65 0.23
N GLN A 40 -15.02 16.26 1.22
CA GLN A 40 -15.02 16.76 2.60
C GLN A 40 -13.66 17.38 2.96
N SER A 41 -12.88 17.79 1.95
CA SER A 41 -11.52 18.29 2.13
C SER A 41 -11.44 19.72 2.66
N GLY A 42 -12.55 20.46 2.59
CA GLY A 42 -12.56 21.91 2.83
C GLY A 42 -11.87 22.74 1.74
N SER A 43 -11.25 22.12 0.73
CA SER A 43 -10.70 22.81 -0.45
C SER A 43 -11.83 23.28 -1.37
N GLY A 44 -11.58 24.40 -2.07
CA GLY A 44 -12.51 24.95 -3.06
C GLY A 44 -12.71 24.07 -4.28
N SER A 45 -11.71 23.26 -4.68
CA SER A 45 -11.84 22.35 -5.83
C SER A 45 -11.08 21.04 -5.59
N VAL A 46 -11.72 19.93 -5.90
CA VAL A 46 -11.10 18.59 -5.88
C VAL A 46 -11.35 17.90 -7.22
N TYR A 47 -10.31 17.25 -7.75
CA TYR A 47 -10.39 16.46 -8.97
C TYR A 47 -9.99 15.02 -8.70
N ALA A 48 -10.72 14.08 -9.32
CA ALA A 48 -10.40 12.67 -9.31
C ALA A 48 -9.91 12.19 -10.69
N TYR A 49 -9.09 11.13 -10.71
CA TYR A 49 -8.67 10.44 -11.93
C TYR A 49 -8.77 8.94 -11.70
N VAL A 50 -9.51 8.24 -12.56
CA VAL A 50 -9.67 6.79 -12.51
C VAL A 50 -8.85 6.19 -13.64
N THR A 51 -7.91 5.31 -13.33
CA THR A 51 -7.03 4.66 -14.30
C THR A 51 -6.75 3.21 -13.91
N GLY A 52 -6.48 2.35 -14.88
CA GLY A 52 -6.07 0.96 -14.66
C GLY A 52 -5.88 0.24 -15.99
N PHE A 53 -6.03 -1.08 -15.97
CA PHE A 53 -6.01 -1.90 -17.18
C PHE A 53 -7.35 -2.60 -17.36
N ALA A 54 -7.91 -2.53 -18.57
CA ALA A 54 -9.08 -3.31 -18.94
C ALA A 54 -8.74 -4.81 -18.95
N PRO A 55 -9.74 -5.72 -18.89
CA PRO A 55 -9.48 -7.18 -18.86
C PRO A 55 -8.65 -7.71 -20.03
N ASP A 56 -8.64 -7.01 -21.17
CA ASP A 56 -7.84 -7.33 -22.36
C ASP A 56 -6.40 -6.78 -22.30
N GLY A 57 -5.99 -6.19 -21.17
CA GLY A 57 -4.65 -5.66 -20.92
C GLY A 57 -4.41 -4.24 -21.42
N ARG A 58 -5.40 -3.57 -22.05
CA ARG A 58 -5.23 -2.19 -22.51
C ARG A 58 -5.28 -1.21 -21.34
N LEU A 59 -4.39 -0.21 -21.36
CA LEU A 59 -4.48 0.96 -20.47
C LEU A 59 -5.83 1.66 -20.68
N VAL A 60 -6.52 1.95 -19.58
CA VAL A 60 -7.80 2.65 -19.58
C VAL A 60 -7.81 3.74 -18.52
N LEU A 61 -8.35 4.91 -18.87
CA LEU A 61 -8.69 5.98 -17.94
C LEU A 61 -10.18 6.30 -18.09
N LEU A 62 -10.77 6.98 -17.11
CA LEU A 62 -12.05 7.67 -17.32
C LEU A 62 -11.78 9.12 -17.72
N ASN A 63 -12.44 9.60 -18.77
CA ASN A 63 -12.37 11.02 -19.15
C ASN A 63 -13.15 11.90 -18.15
N SER A 64 -13.10 13.22 -18.31
CA SER A 64 -13.79 14.18 -17.43
C SER A 64 -15.32 14.00 -17.33
N ALA A 65 -15.93 13.34 -18.32
CA ALA A 65 -17.35 12.96 -18.34
C ALA A 65 -17.63 11.57 -17.73
N GLY A 66 -16.61 10.87 -17.24
CA GLY A 66 -16.73 9.53 -16.64
C GLY A 66 -16.81 8.38 -17.65
N GLN A 67 -16.46 8.61 -18.92
CA GLN A 67 -16.48 7.57 -19.96
C GLN A 67 -15.10 6.92 -20.13
N PRO A 68 -15.02 5.61 -20.41
CA PRO A 68 -13.75 4.93 -20.69
C PRO A 68 -13.01 5.54 -21.88
N TYR A 69 -11.74 5.84 -21.67
CA TYR A 69 -10.79 6.38 -22.63
C TYR A 69 -9.57 5.46 -22.71
N TYR A 70 -9.26 5.02 -23.92
CA TYR A 70 -8.11 4.15 -24.23
C TYR A 70 -7.10 4.97 -25.03
N PRO A 71 -6.01 5.46 -24.41
CA PRO A 71 -5.02 6.25 -25.13
C PRO A 71 -4.31 5.42 -26.20
N SER A 72 -3.91 6.08 -27.29
CA SER A 72 -2.97 5.51 -28.27
C SER A 72 -1.53 5.55 -27.74
N SER A 73 -0.67 4.68 -28.27
CA SER A 73 0.77 4.76 -27.97
C SER A 73 1.35 6.06 -28.53
N PRO A 74 1.98 6.92 -27.70
CA PRO A 74 2.72 8.07 -28.21
C PRO A 74 4.02 7.62 -28.88
N SER A 75 4.61 8.51 -29.68
CA SER A 75 5.93 8.29 -30.31
C SER A 75 7.10 8.60 -29.37
N SER A 76 6.88 9.43 -28.35
CA SER A 76 7.90 9.86 -27.38
C SER A 76 7.49 9.53 -25.95
N THR A 77 8.48 9.45 -25.06
CA THR A 77 8.26 9.38 -23.61
C THR A 77 7.79 10.73 -23.07
N LEU A 78 7.11 10.70 -21.93
CA LEU A 78 6.61 11.89 -21.23
C LEU A 78 5.72 12.77 -22.14
N THR A 79 4.97 12.16 -23.06
CA THR A 79 3.99 12.87 -23.89
C THR A 79 2.77 13.21 -23.03
N PRO A 80 2.31 14.47 -22.96
CA PRO A 80 1.12 14.83 -22.18
C PRO A 80 -0.11 13.99 -22.56
N LEU A 81 -0.91 13.62 -21.57
CA LEU A 81 -2.17 12.93 -21.81
C LEU A 81 -3.09 13.82 -22.68
N PRO A 82 -3.52 13.37 -23.87
CA PRO A 82 -4.17 14.27 -24.84
C PRO A 82 -5.66 14.51 -24.55
N VAL A 83 -6.26 13.73 -23.63
CA VAL A 83 -7.65 13.87 -23.20
C VAL A 83 -7.69 14.26 -21.73
N ASP A 84 -8.52 15.23 -21.39
CA ASP A 84 -8.77 15.62 -20.01
C ASP A 84 -9.50 14.50 -19.26
N CYS A 85 -8.78 13.90 -18.30
CA CYS A 85 -9.28 12.85 -17.42
C CYS A 85 -9.58 13.35 -16.01
N ALA A 86 -9.58 14.67 -15.78
CA ALA A 86 -9.94 15.24 -14.50
C ALA A 86 -11.47 15.19 -14.31
N ILE A 87 -11.94 14.41 -13.34
CA ILE A 87 -13.33 14.31 -12.94
C ILE A 87 -13.54 15.21 -11.71
N PRO A 88 -14.18 16.39 -11.82
CA PRO A 88 -14.44 17.18 -10.62
C PRO A 88 -15.27 16.42 -9.57
N VAL A 89 -14.92 16.59 -8.30
CA VAL A 89 -15.59 15.96 -7.17
C VAL A 89 -16.66 16.90 -6.63
N ASP A 90 -17.79 16.94 -7.34
CA ASP A 90 -18.95 17.82 -7.12
C ASP A 90 -20.19 17.06 -6.64
N GLY A 91 -20.00 15.84 -6.11
CA GLY A 91 -21.07 14.95 -5.65
C GLY A 91 -21.65 14.06 -6.74
N ARG A 92 -21.13 14.13 -7.98
CA ARG A 92 -21.53 13.20 -9.04
C ARG A 92 -21.10 11.75 -8.77
N ARG A 93 -21.69 10.85 -9.54
CA ARG A 93 -21.27 9.45 -9.65
C ARG A 93 -20.77 9.16 -11.06
N VAL A 94 -19.80 8.27 -11.20
CA VAL A 94 -19.31 7.77 -12.49
C VAL A 94 -19.44 6.26 -12.57
N THR A 95 -19.75 5.74 -13.75
CA THR A 95 -19.87 4.30 -13.99
C THR A 95 -18.49 3.73 -14.33
N VAL A 96 -18.01 2.79 -13.53
CA VAL A 96 -16.67 2.22 -13.69
C VAL A 96 -16.78 0.79 -14.23
N PRO A 97 -16.16 0.47 -15.38
CA PRO A 97 -16.12 -0.89 -15.91
C PRO A 97 -15.10 -1.75 -15.15
N ARG A 98 -15.10 -3.06 -15.41
CA ARG A 98 -14.06 -3.98 -14.94
C ARG A 98 -12.67 -3.47 -15.35
N MET A 99 -11.76 -3.43 -14.38
CA MET A 99 -10.36 -3.09 -14.57
C MET A 99 -9.52 -3.58 -13.38
N TYR A 100 -8.24 -3.85 -13.64
CA TYR A 100 -7.28 -4.29 -12.62
C TYR A 100 -6.09 -3.35 -12.54
N GLY A 101 -5.32 -3.45 -11.45
CA GLY A 101 -4.21 -2.54 -11.18
C GLY A 101 -4.67 -1.07 -11.15
N ALA A 102 -5.89 -0.85 -10.69
CA ALA A 102 -6.57 0.42 -10.86
C ALA A 102 -6.35 1.35 -9.66
N ARG A 103 -6.36 2.65 -9.95
CA ARG A 103 -6.24 3.72 -8.97
C ARG A 103 -7.32 4.77 -9.17
N VAL A 104 -7.79 5.31 -8.06
CA VAL A 104 -8.55 6.56 -8.01
C VAL A 104 -7.67 7.59 -7.33
N TYR A 105 -7.03 8.46 -8.13
CA TYR A 105 -6.27 9.59 -7.63
C TYR A 105 -7.20 10.73 -7.24
N PHE A 106 -6.82 11.48 -6.21
CA PHE A 106 -7.47 12.73 -5.78
C PHE A 106 -6.43 13.82 -5.61
N VAL A 107 -6.77 15.04 -5.99
CA VAL A 107 -5.93 16.24 -5.83
C VAL A 107 -6.79 17.43 -5.43
N THR A 108 -6.28 18.30 -4.54
CA THR A 108 -6.94 19.55 -4.16
C THR A 108 -6.36 20.74 -4.94
N ASP A 109 -7.19 21.77 -5.14
CA ASP A 109 -6.85 23.12 -5.63
C ASP A 109 -6.31 23.24 -7.08
N ALA A 110 -5.80 22.15 -7.66
CA ALA A 110 -5.32 22.09 -9.03
C ALA A 110 -5.51 20.68 -9.63
N LYS A 111 -5.47 20.56 -10.96
CA LYS A 111 -5.45 19.27 -11.66
C LYS A 111 -4.10 18.56 -11.48
N LEU A 112 -4.04 17.25 -11.79
CA LEU A 112 -2.79 16.48 -11.93
C LEU A 112 -2.39 16.47 -13.41
N ASP A 113 -1.07 16.46 -13.66
CA ASP A 113 -0.49 16.36 -14.99
C ASP A 113 -0.06 14.92 -15.22
N PHE A 114 -0.77 14.22 -16.10
CA PHE A 114 -0.44 12.86 -16.51
C PHE A 114 0.28 12.86 -17.85
N PHE A 115 1.20 11.90 -18.00
CA PHE A 115 1.96 11.70 -19.23
C PHE A 115 1.86 10.24 -19.69
N LEU A 116 2.20 10.00 -20.95
CA LEU A 116 2.26 8.68 -21.57
C LEU A 116 3.68 8.43 -22.09
N ASN A 117 4.12 7.19 -21.96
CA ASN A 117 5.27 6.62 -22.65
C ASN A 117 4.81 5.66 -23.76
N PRO A 118 5.66 5.34 -24.76
CA PRO A 118 5.33 4.34 -25.78
C PRO A 118 4.94 2.99 -25.15
N GLY A 119 3.94 2.33 -25.71
CA GLY A 119 3.31 1.14 -25.13
C GLY A 119 1.85 1.00 -25.53
N PRO A 120 0.95 1.95 -25.18
CA PRO A 120 1.09 3.09 -24.26
C PRO A 120 1.27 2.67 -22.79
N ALA A 121 2.02 3.45 -22.02
CA ALA A 121 2.14 3.29 -20.57
C ALA A 121 1.90 4.62 -19.86
N LEU A 122 1.04 4.62 -18.84
CA LEU A 122 0.78 5.81 -18.03
C LEU A 122 1.98 6.11 -17.13
N VAL A 123 2.40 7.37 -17.12
CA VAL A 123 3.38 7.91 -16.18
C VAL A 123 2.58 8.44 -15.00
N HIS A 124 2.65 7.70 -13.88
CA HIS A 124 1.98 8.09 -12.64
C HIS A 124 2.70 9.27 -11.96
N PRO A 125 1.99 10.12 -11.20
CA PRO A 125 2.59 11.20 -10.44
C PRO A 125 3.69 10.70 -9.51
N SER A 126 4.86 11.35 -9.53
CA SER A 126 5.96 11.03 -8.63
C SER A 126 6.03 12.01 -7.45
N PHE A 127 5.96 11.48 -6.24
CA PHE A 127 6.27 12.23 -5.02
C PHE A 127 7.77 12.17 -4.64
N LEU A 128 8.58 11.41 -5.37
CA LEU A 128 10.01 11.24 -5.11
C LEU A 128 10.88 12.10 -6.02
N ASN A 129 10.41 12.37 -7.24
CA ASN A 129 11.11 13.21 -8.20
C ASN A 129 10.73 14.67 -7.99
N THR A 130 11.66 15.47 -7.47
CA THR A 130 11.44 16.92 -7.23
C THR A 130 11.17 17.72 -8.51
N SER A 131 11.48 17.17 -9.68
CA SER A 131 11.18 17.78 -10.99
C SER A 131 9.83 17.33 -11.56
N ASP A 132 9.09 16.45 -10.88
CA ASP A 132 7.74 16.07 -11.30
C ASP A 132 6.78 17.26 -11.13
N PRO A 133 5.95 17.58 -12.14
CA PRO A 133 5.02 18.72 -12.06
C PRO A 133 3.97 18.55 -10.94
N ASN A 134 3.74 17.33 -10.46
CA ASN A 134 2.82 17.03 -9.38
C ASN A 134 3.49 16.96 -8.00
N PHE A 135 4.82 17.17 -7.90
CA PHE A 135 5.56 17.00 -6.65
C PHE A 135 5.02 17.89 -5.51
N ASN A 136 4.70 19.15 -5.83
CA ASN A 136 4.18 20.16 -4.90
C ASN A 136 2.65 20.17 -4.78
N ARG A 137 1.93 19.31 -5.49
CA ARG A 137 0.46 19.23 -5.41
C ARG A 137 0.05 18.35 -4.23
N ASN A 138 -1.07 18.65 -3.58
CA ASN A 138 -1.62 17.83 -2.50
C ASN A 138 -2.54 16.75 -3.08
N TRP A 139 -2.07 15.50 -3.10
CA TRP A 139 -2.78 14.38 -3.71
C TRP A 139 -2.56 13.08 -2.94
N SER A 140 -3.48 12.15 -3.13
CA SER A 140 -3.45 10.78 -2.64
C SER A 140 -4.19 9.87 -3.62
N PHE A 141 -4.24 8.56 -3.34
CA PHE A 141 -5.00 7.62 -4.14
C PHE A 141 -5.55 6.46 -3.30
N ALA A 142 -6.66 5.91 -3.77
CA ALA A 142 -7.14 4.59 -3.38
C ALA A 142 -6.91 3.61 -4.54
N GLU A 143 -6.82 2.32 -4.22
CA GLU A 143 -6.58 1.27 -5.20
C GLU A 143 -7.82 0.38 -5.30
N PHE A 144 -8.04 -0.20 -6.48
CA PHE A 144 -9.04 -1.24 -6.64
C PHE A 144 -8.71 -2.24 -7.75
N THR A 145 -9.35 -3.40 -7.67
CA THR A 145 -9.48 -4.35 -8.77
C THR A 145 -10.93 -4.77 -8.86
N PHE A 146 -11.49 -4.69 -10.06
CA PHE A 146 -12.85 -5.10 -10.35
C PHE A 146 -12.86 -6.11 -11.49
N ASN A 147 -13.25 -7.34 -11.17
CA ASN A 147 -13.26 -8.47 -12.09
C ASN A 147 -14.60 -9.22 -12.01
N ASP A 148 -14.66 -10.39 -12.65
CA ASP A 148 -15.87 -11.21 -12.75
C ASP A 148 -16.31 -11.83 -11.42
N ALA A 149 -15.42 -11.88 -10.42
CA ALA A 149 -15.69 -12.43 -9.11
C ALA A 149 -16.08 -11.35 -8.09
N GLN A 150 -15.41 -10.20 -8.09
CA GLN A 150 -15.62 -9.17 -7.08
C GLN A 150 -15.05 -7.79 -7.46
N LEU A 151 -15.50 -6.77 -6.72
CA LEU A 151 -14.74 -5.55 -6.48
C LEU A 151 -13.95 -5.72 -5.18
N PHE A 152 -12.65 -5.41 -5.21
CA PHE A 152 -11.80 -5.22 -4.04
C PHE A 152 -11.22 -3.81 -4.11
N ALA A 153 -11.30 -3.04 -3.02
CA ALA A 153 -10.73 -1.69 -2.94
C ALA A 153 -10.07 -1.46 -1.58
N ASN A 154 -8.97 -0.71 -1.56
CA ASN A 154 -8.18 -0.44 -0.36
C ASN A 154 -7.59 0.97 -0.35
N ILE A 155 -7.30 1.45 0.86
CA ILE A 155 -6.41 2.59 1.08
C ILE A 155 -5.05 2.04 1.51
N SER A 156 -3.98 2.55 0.91
CA SER A 156 -2.61 2.12 1.20
C SER A 156 -1.78 3.29 1.69
N TYR A 157 -1.06 3.08 2.79
CA TYR A 157 -0.05 3.99 3.32
C TYR A 157 1.35 3.39 3.15
N VAL A 158 1.50 2.38 2.28
CA VAL A 158 2.80 1.75 1.99
C VAL A 158 3.78 2.77 1.45
N ASP A 159 3.33 3.69 0.60
CA ASP A 159 4.17 4.72 0.00
C ASP A 159 4.25 5.99 0.84
N PHE A 160 3.11 6.57 1.20
CA PHE A 160 3.04 7.77 2.02
C PHE A 160 1.63 7.96 2.60
N VAL A 161 1.54 8.79 3.65
CA VAL A 161 0.30 9.43 4.09
C VAL A 161 0.23 10.82 3.49
N GLY A 162 -0.80 11.10 2.69
CA GLY A 162 -1.06 12.41 2.09
C GLY A 162 -2.47 12.88 2.41
N LEU A 163 -3.20 13.32 1.39
CA LEU A 163 -4.62 13.65 1.46
C LEU A 163 -5.44 12.45 2.02
N PRO A 164 -6.11 12.58 3.18
CA PRO A 164 -6.79 11.45 3.80
C PRO A 164 -8.05 11.03 3.02
N LEU A 165 -8.29 9.72 2.96
CA LEU A 165 -9.39 9.09 2.23
C LEU A 165 -10.18 8.16 3.15
N SER A 166 -11.46 7.96 2.85
CA SER A 166 -12.27 6.87 3.42
C SER A 166 -13.06 6.13 2.33
N LEU A 167 -13.41 4.88 2.59
CA LEU A 167 -14.16 4.02 1.66
C LEU A 167 -15.48 3.58 2.27
N SER A 168 -16.54 3.54 1.45
CA SER A 168 -17.77 2.82 1.76
C SER A 168 -18.23 2.03 0.54
N LEU A 169 -18.43 0.72 0.71
CA LEU A 169 -18.93 -0.16 -0.34
C LEU A 169 -20.35 -0.61 0.00
N GLN A 170 -21.32 -0.07 -0.72
CA GLN A 170 -22.69 -0.55 -0.73
C GLN A 170 -22.83 -1.68 -1.74
N THR A 171 -23.51 -2.74 -1.34
CA THR A 171 -23.77 -3.92 -2.18
C THR A 171 -25.26 -4.04 -2.45
N THR A 172 -25.64 -4.88 -3.42
CA THR A 172 -27.07 -5.11 -3.71
C THR A 172 -27.77 -5.97 -2.66
N SER A 173 -27.04 -6.84 -1.96
CA SER A 173 -27.61 -7.82 -1.03
C SER A 173 -26.77 -8.09 0.22
N SER A 174 -25.45 -7.91 0.15
CA SER A 174 -24.49 -8.23 1.21
C SER A 174 -24.30 -7.13 2.27
N GLY A 175 -25.10 -6.05 2.24
CA GLY A 175 -25.01 -4.90 3.16
C GLY A 175 -23.98 -3.84 2.74
N THR A 176 -23.44 -3.12 3.74
CA THR A 176 -22.44 -2.05 3.53
C THR A 176 -21.18 -2.34 4.31
N GLN A 177 -20.02 -2.22 3.64
CA GLN A 177 -18.71 -2.23 4.28
C GLN A 177 -18.14 -0.82 4.31
N SER A 178 -17.27 -0.54 5.28
CA SER A 178 -16.57 0.74 5.35
C SER A 178 -15.14 0.58 5.87
N VAL A 179 -14.31 1.54 5.47
CA VAL A 179 -12.96 1.76 5.99
C VAL A 179 -12.88 3.25 6.29
N SER A 180 -12.68 3.58 7.56
CA SER A 180 -12.63 4.98 8.00
C SER A 180 -11.42 5.72 7.42
N GLY A 181 -10.31 5.00 7.25
CA GLY A 181 -9.02 5.59 6.87
C GLY A 181 -8.51 6.57 7.93
N LEU A 182 -7.51 7.36 7.56
CA LEU A 182 -6.97 8.39 8.43
C LEU A 182 -7.94 9.59 8.52
N PRO A 183 -8.21 10.12 9.73
CA PRO A 183 -9.03 11.32 9.90
C PRO A 183 -8.41 12.59 9.28
N SER A 184 -9.20 13.65 9.17
CA SER A 184 -8.70 15.00 8.84
C SER A 184 -7.54 15.42 9.75
N GLY A 185 -6.56 16.14 9.19
CA GLY A 185 -5.38 16.61 9.95
C GLY A 185 -4.33 15.54 10.27
N SER A 186 -4.53 14.28 9.82
CA SER A 186 -3.59 13.19 10.13
C SER A 186 -2.19 13.42 9.59
N ALA A 187 -2.03 14.09 8.43
CA ALA A 187 -0.72 14.39 7.87
C ALA A 187 0.12 15.26 8.85
N ASP A 188 -0.49 16.28 9.44
CA ASP A 188 0.16 17.15 10.43
C ASP A 188 0.44 16.38 11.74
N ALA A 189 -0.51 15.56 12.19
CA ALA A 189 -0.33 14.75 13.39
C ALA A 189 0.82 13.74 13.25
N LEU A 190 0.95 13.12 12.07
CA LEU A 190 2.05 12.21 11.75
C LEU A 190 3.38 12.96 11.68
N ALA A 191 3.41 14.09 10.98
CA ALA A 191 4.60 14.91 10.87
C ALA A 191 5.09 15.39 12.25
N SER A 192 4.17 15.80 13.13
CA SER A 192 4.49 16.18 14.51
C SER A 192 5.07 14.99 15.30
N ALA A 193 4.44 13.82 15.23
CA ALA A 193 4.91 12.62 15.93
C ALA A 193 6.28 12.14 15.45
N LEU A 194 6.56 12.17 14.14
CA LEU A 194 7.87 11.82 13.58
C LEU A 194 8.93 12.89 13.86
N THR A 195 8.53 14.16 13.94
CA THR A 195 9.41 15.24 14.41
C THR A 195 9.85 14.98 15.85
N ALA A 196 8.91 14.64 16.73
CA ALA A 196 9.18 14.31 18.13
C ALA A 196 10.00 13.02 18.31
N GLN A 197 9.87 12.05 17.39
CA GLN A 197 10.68 10.85 17.38
C GLN A 197 12.19 11.14 17.17
N GLY A 198 12.54 12.24 16.48
CA GLY A 198 13.91 12.66 16.25
C GLY A 198 14.69 11.77 15.28
N GLY A 199 16.01 11.89 15.25
CA GLY A 199 16.88 11.13 14.33
C GLY A 199 16.55 11.40 12.85
N ALA A 200 16.43 10.34 12.05
CA ALA A 200 16.12 10.43 10.62
C ALA A 200 14.61 10.53 10.31
N TRP A 201 13.74 10.27 11.29
CA TRP A 201 12.28 10.27 11.11
C TRP A 201 11.68 11.59 10.58
N PRO A 202 12.16 12.79 10.97
CA PRO A 202 11.67 14.05 10.40
C PRO A 202 11.93 14.19 8.89
N GLN A 203 12.92 13.47 8.34
CA GLN A 203 13.25 13.53 6.91
C GLN A 203 12.19 12.87 6.01
N LEU A 204 11.27 12.10 6.60
CA LEU A 204 10.12 11.51 5.90
C LEU A 204 9.03 12.53 5.60
N ILE A 205 9.09 13.73 6.19
CA ILE A 205 8.08 14.76 6.04
C ILE A 205 8.38 15.59 4.79
N GLN A 206 7.48 15.55 3.82
CA GLN A 206 7.53 16.41 2.65
C GLN A 206 6.58 17.59 2.83
N LYS A 207 7.14 18.80 2.73
CA LYS A 207 6.41 20.06 2.82
C LYS A 207 6.22 20.70 1.46
N GLY A 208 5.12 21.43 1.31
CA GLY A 208 4.84 22.26 0.14
C GLY A 208 5.62 23.56 0.17
N SER A 209 5.48 24.34 -0.91
CA SER A 209 6.12 25.67 -1.03
C SER A 209 5.63 26.68 0.02
N ASP A 210 4.45 26.45 0.60
CA ASP A 210 3.87 27.22 1.70
C ASP A 210 4.35 26.77 3.09
N GLY A 211 5.22 25.75 3.16
CA GLY A 211 5.75 25.19 4.40
C GLY A 211 4.81 24.22 5.12
N ARG A 212 3.59 23.98 4.61
CA ARG A 212 2.65 23.00 5.17
C ARG A 212 3.03 21.59 4.75
N VAL A 213 2.62 20.59 5.53
CA VAL A 213 2.89 19.18 5.21
C VAL A 213 2.03 18.76 4.01
N LEU A 214 2.68 18.33 2.93
CA LEU A 214 1.96 17.70 1.80
C LEU A 214 1.73 16.22 2.06
N ARG A 215 2.75 15.56 2.60
CA ARG A 215 2.73 14.12 2.87
C ARG A 215 3.85 13.70 3.81
N VAL A 216 3.68 12.53 4.40
CA VAL A 216 4.67 11.83 5.22
C VAL A 216 4.98 10.49 4.54
N MET A 217 6.20 10.33 4.05
CA MET A 217 6.64 9.15 3.29
C MET A 217 6.91 7.95 4.22
N ALA A 218 6.66 6.74 3.74
CA ALA A 218 7.13 5.54 4.40
C ALA A 218 8.66 5.45 4.38
N ALA A 219 9.24 4.81 5.41
CA ALA A 219 10.69 4.78 5.62
C ALA A 219 11.47 4.14 4.46
N HIS A 220 10.88 3.18 3.74
CA HIS A 220 11.56 2.49 2.65
C HIS A 220 11.95 3.42 1.48
N HIS A 221 11.24 4.54 1.30
CA HIS A 221 11.56 5.57 0.30
C HIS A 221 12.77 6.45 0.66
N LYS A 222 13.28 6.33 1.88
CA LYS A 222 14.48 7.00 2.41
C LYS A 222 15.39 6.03 3.15
N ALA A 223 15.40 4.75 2.77
CA ALA A 223 16.13 3.70 3.49
C ALA A 223 17.64 3.99 3.64
N ASP A 224 18.20 4.82 2.76
CA ASP A 224 19.58 5.31 2.83
C ASP A 224 19.87 6.18 4.07
N GLN A 225 18.88 6.93 4.56
CA GLN A 225 19.01 7.87 5.70
C GLN A 225 19.06 7.20 7.08
N PHE A 226 19.18 5.89 7.05
CA PHE A 226 18.48 5.00 7.94
C PHE A 226 19.26 3.65 7.96
N ALA A 227 20.40 3.60 7.26
CA ALA A 227 21.34 2.50 7.24
C ALA A 227 21.78 2.15 8.67
N GLY A 228 21.71 0.87 9.01
CA GLY A 228 22.10 0.36 10.32
C GLY A 228 21.08 0.56 11.45
N TYR A 229 19.93 1.21 11.19
CA TYR A 229 18.98 1.57 12.24
C TYR A 229 18.38 0.37 12.97
N LEU A 230 18.12 -0.75 12.27
CA LEU A 230 17.59 -1.99 12.86
C LEU A 230 18.67 -3.04 13.17
N ASP A 231 19.94 -2.78 12.89
CA ASP A 231 21.00 -3.81 12.95
C ASP A 231 21.09 -4.46 14.33
N GLY A 232 21.02 -3.67 15.41
CA GLY A 232 21.05 -4.20 16.77
C GLY A 232 19.87 -5.13 17.09
N TYR A 233 18.67 -4.82 16.61
CA TYR A 233 17.50 -5.69 16.77
C TYR A 233 17.62 -6.97 15.93
N ILE A 234 18.06 -6.83 14.68
CA ILE A 234 18.25 -7.95 13.75
C ILE A 234 19.33 -8.91 14.29
N ASP A 235 20.43 -8.38 14.83
CA ASP A 235 21.49 -9.20 15.44
C ASP A 235 20.97 -10.01 16.62
N GLN A 236 20.16 -9.42 17.49
CA GLN A 236 19.52 -10.13 18.62
C GLN A 236 18.59 -11.25 18.13
N VAL A 237 17.81 -10.99 17.08
CA VAL A 237 16.93 -12.00 16.46
C VAL A 237 17.77 -13.16 15.92
N TRP A 238 18.82 -12.88 15.13
CA TRP A 238 19.68 -13.91 14.56
C TRP A 238 20.41 -14.72 15.63
N GLN A 239 20.86 -14.07 16.69
CA GLN A 239 21.49 -14.73 17.84
C GLN A 239 20.51 -15.65 18.57
N LYS A 240 19.28 -15.20 18.86
CA LYS A 240 18.25 -16.02 19.52
C LYS A 240 17.99 -17.31 18.75
N TYR A 241 17.81 -17.20 17.44
CA TYR A 241 17.44 -18.34 16.60
C TYR A 241 18.61 -19.27 16.26
N ALA A 242 19.83 -19.00 16.73
CA ALA A 242 20.92 -19.97 16.72
C ALA A 242 20.67 -21.10 17.74
N GLY A 243 20.09 -20.78 18.90
CA GLY A 243 19.76 -21.73 19.96
C GLY A 243 18.28 -22.14 20.01
N THR A 244 17.39 -21.32 19.46
CA THR A 244 15.94 -21.48 19.54
C THR A 244 15.34 -21.79 18.17
N THR A 245 14.32 -22.65 18.12
CA THR A 245 13.56 -22.87 16.88
C THR A 245 12.59 -21.73 16.63
N LEU A 246 12.64 -21.12 15.45
CA LEU A 246 11.59 -20.25 14.91
C LEU A 246 10.55 -21.12 14.19
N THR A 247 9.27 -20.90 14.45
CA THR A 247 8.16 -21.55 13.73
C THR A 247 7.43 -20.48 12.93
N VAL A 248 7.23 -20.71 11.63
CA VAL A 248 6.47 -19.83 10.73
C VAL A 248 5.26 -20.58 10.20
N ASP A 249 4.07 -20.14 10.61
CA ASP A 249 2.80 -20.58 10.03
C ASP A 249 2.52 -19.77 8.74
N PRO A 250 2.45 -20.43 7.58
CA PRO A 250 2.16 -19.79 6.31
C PRO A 250 0.69 -19.38 6.14
N GLN A 251 -0.21 -19.78 7.06
CA GLN A 251 -1.65 -19.46 7.08
C GLN A 251 -2.38 -19.82 5.78
N ASN A 252 -1.90 -20.83 5.07
CA ASN A 252 -2.46 -21.32 3.79
C ASN A 252 -2.75 -22.83 3.83
N GLY A 253 -2.71 -23.45 5.01
CA GLY A 253 -2.98 -24.88 5.21
C GLY A 253 -1.81 -25.83 4.96
N THR A 254 -0.64 -25.33 4.50
CA THR A 254 0.53 -26.20 4.21
C THR A 254 1.31 -26.68 5.44
N GLY A 255 0.87 -26.29 6.65
CA GLY A 255 1.56 -26.58 7.91
C GLY A 255 2.74 -25.65 8.18
N PRO A 256 3.23 -25.56 9.43
CA PRO A 256 4.28 -24.60 9.78
C PRO A 256 5.67 -25.04 9.31
N PHE A 257 6.50 -24.06 8.93
CA PHE A 257 7.93 -24.22 8.69
C PHE A 257 8.72 -23.96 9.97
N THR A 258 9.74 -24.76 10.25
CA THR A 258 10.61 -24.54 11.41
C THR A 258 12.03 -24.22 10.97
N GLY A 259 12.66 -23.24 11.59
CA GLY A 259 13.98 -22.76 11.18
C GLY A 259 14.90 -22.43 12.34
N ARG A 260 16.21 -22.50 12.07
CA ARG A 260 17.28 -22.11 12.99
C ARG A 260 18.39 -21.40 12.23
N VAL A 261 19.11 -20.54 12.93
CA VAL A 261 20.29 -19.87 12.40
C VAL A 261 21.51 -20.77 12.59
N SER A 262 22.24 -21.01 11.50
CA SER A 262 23.55 -21.66 11.52
C SER A 262 24.49 -20.91 10.57
N ASN A 263 25.72 -20.64 11.01
CA ASN A 263 26.71 -19.88 10.24
C ASN A 263 26.16 -18.53 9.69
N GLY A 264 25.31 -17.86 10.47
CA GLY A 264 24.70 -16.58 10.11
C GLY A 264 23.52 -16.64 9.13
N VAL A 265 23.09 -17.85 8.73
CA VAL A 265 21.96 -18.06 7.81
C VAL A 265 20.81 -18.75 8.54
N LEU A 266 19.61 -18.18 8.44
CA LEU A 266 18.38 -18.83 8.91
C LEU A 266 17.95 -19.88 7.89
N THR A 267 17.97 -21.15 8.28
CA THR A 267 17.60 -22.29 7.42
C THR A 267 16.35 -22.96 7.98
N PHE A 268 15.35 -23.13 7.12
CA PHE A 268 14.12 -23.85 7.44
C PHE A 268 14.23 -25.34 7.10
N ASN A 269 13.40 -26.16 7.75
CA ASN A 269 13.35 -27.62 7.60
C ASN A 269 12.98 -28.09 6.19
N ASN A 270 12.43 -27.21 5.35
CA ASN A 270 12.17 -27.46 3.93
C ASN A 270 13.34 -27.06 3.00
N GLY A 271 14.46 -26.61 3.56
CA GLY A 271 15.65 -26.19 2.82
C GLY A 271 15.68 -24.71 2.41
N GLU A 272 14.63 -23.94 2.65
CA GLU A 272 14.65 -22.50 2.39
C GLU A 272 15.63 -21.79 3.31
N THR A 273 16.35 -20.80 2.76
CA THR A 273 17.38 -20.05 3.49
C THR A 273 17.19 -18.55 3.39
N PHE A 274 17.56 -17.86 4.45
CA PHE A 274 17.48 -16.41 4.57
C PHE A 274 18.77 -15.89 5.20
N ALA A 275 19.52 -15.09 4.42
CA ALA A 275 20.61 -14.30 4.95
C ALA A 275 20.09 -13.28 5.97
N LYS A 276 20.97 -12.77 6.84
CA LYS A 276 20.63 -11.68 7.75
C LYS A 276 20.23 -10.43 6.95
N PRO A 277 19.01 -9.89 7.11
CA PRO A 277 18.54 -8.74 6.37
C PRO A 277 19.25 -7.48 6.84
N THR A 278 19.33 -6.50 5.95
CA THR A 278 19.64 -5.12 6.31
C THR A 278 18.38 -4.38 6.70
N THR A 279 18.55 -3.19 7.26
CA THR A 279 17.43 -2.30 7.57
C THR A 279 16.58 -1.97 6.31
N ALA A 280 17.22 -1.79 5.14
CA ALA A 280 16.52 -1.53 3.88
C ALA A 280 15.68 -2.72 3.39
N ASP A 281 16.16 -3.95 3.62
CA ASP A 281 15.41 -5.16 3.30
C ASP A 281 14.14 -5.25 4.15
N VAL A 282 14.24 -4.94 5.44
CA VAL A 282 13.07 -4.95 6.34
C VAL A 282 12.01 -3.95 5.90
N TRP A 283 12.37 -2.69 5.63
CA TRP A 283 11.35 -1.69 5.27
C TRP A 283 10.71 -1.91 3.91
N SER A 284 11.49 -2.36 2.92
CA SER A 284 10.97 -2.59 1.57
C SER A 284 10.19 -3.88 1.44
N CYS A 285 10.49 -4.87 2.29
CA CYS A 285 9.96 -6.24 2.18
C CYS A 285 10.27 -6.95 0.85
N ASP A 286 11.13 -6.39 -0.01
CA ASP A 286 11.31 -6.85 -1.41
C ASP A 286 12.78 -6.87 -1.86
N SER A 287 13.73 -6.57 -0.97
CA SER A 287 15.17 -6.65 -1.27
C SER A 287 15.89 -7.71 -0.42
N GLY A 288 17.12 -8.01 -0.82
CA GLY A 288 17.99 -8.94 -0.10
C GLY A 288 17.32 -10.30 0.13
N PRO A 289 17.24 -10.78 1.39
CA PRO A 289 16.63 -12.08 1.69
C PRO A 289 15.11 -12.12 1.48
N PHE A 290 14.44 -10.99 1.23
CA PHE A 290 13.00 -10.91 0.97
C PHE A 290 12.64 -10.72 -0.50
N ALA A 291 13.64 -10.58 -1.38
CA ALA A 291 13.38 -10.57 -2.82
C ALA A 291 12.76 -11.90 -3.29
N ILE A 292 11.67 -11.80 -4.05
CA ILE A 292 11.00 -12.94 -4.69
C ILE A 292 11.50 -13.04 -6.14
N ALA A 293 12.56 -13.83 -6.32
CA ALA A 293 13.09 -14.10 -7.65
C ALA A 293 12.11 -14.93 -8.50
N ALA A 294 12.23 -14.81 -9.82
CA ALA A 294 11.52 -15.70 -10.75
C ALA A 294 11.83 -17.17 -10.42
N GLY A 295 10.78 -17.98 -10.27
CA GLY A 295 10.92 -19.39 -9.87
C GLY A 295 11.05 -19.63 -8.36
N ALA A 296 10.87 -18.62 -7.51
CA ALA A 296 10.81 -18.81 -6.05
C ALA A 296 9.75 -19.86 -5.68
N SER A 297 10.08 -20.72 -4.72
CA SER A 297 9.18 -21.76 -4.22
C SER A 297 7.96 -21.14 -3.53
N ASP A 298 6.85 -21.88 -3.48
CA ASP A 298 5.65 -21.40 -2.78
C ASP A 298 5.88 -21.31 -1.28
N ALA A 299 6.75 -22.15 -0.71
CA ALA A 299 7.16 -22.03 0.67
C ALA A 299 7.91 -20.73 0.93
N ARG A 300 8.83 -20.33 0.05
CA ARG A 300 9.55 -19.04 0.15
C ARG A 300 8.58 -17.87 0.13
N LYS A 301 7.66 -17.86 -0.85
CA LYS A 301 6.60 -16.84 -0.97
C LYS A 301 5.70 -16.79 0.26
N ALA A 302 5.49 -17.92 0.94
CA ALA A 302 4.68 -17.98 2.15
C ALA A 302 5.45 -17.53 3.41
N ILE A 303 6.76 -17.81 3.51
CA ILE A 303 7.60 -17.44 4.67
C ILE A 303 7.93 -15.95 4.69
N ILE A 304 8.29 -15.37 3.54
CA ILE A 304 8.76 -13.96 3.43
C ILE A 304 7.82 -12.97 4.12
N PRO A 305 6.50 -12.97 3.85
CA PRO A 305 5.58 -12.02 4.47
C PRO A 305 5.62 -12.06 6.00
N ARG A 306 5.73 -13.25 6.60
CA ARG A 306 5.73 -13.43 8.05
C ARG A 306 7.00 -12.89 8.69
N LEU A 307 8.16 -13.18 8.10
CA LEU A 307 9.43 -12.64 8.59
C LEU A 307 9.46 -11.12 8.46
N ALA A 308 9.06 -10.59 7.30
CA ALA A 308 9.06 -9.16 7.03
C ALA A 308 8.10 -8.39 7.96
N ALA A 309 6.89 -8.91 8.20
CA ALA A 309 5.94 -8.31 9.12
C ALA A 309 6.44 -8.33 10.57
N ALA A 310 6.97 -9.47 11.04
CA ALA A 310 7.49 -9.60 12.40
C ALA A 310 8.71 -8.69 12.65
N LEU A 311 9.54 -8.46 11.64
CA LEU A 311 10.68 -7.53 11.73
C LEU A 311 10.22 -6.07 11.72
N ASN A 312 9.28 -5.68 10.85
CA ASN A 312 8.71 -4.32 10.85
C ASN A 312 8.03 -3.97 12.18
N ARG A 313 7.29 -4.92 12.76
CA ARG A 313 6.61 -4.78 14.05
C ARG A 313 7.51 -5.04 15.25
N THR A 314 8.75 -5.47 15.01
CA THR A 314 9.74 -5.83 16.02
C THR A 314 9.28 -6.87 17.03
N THR A 315 8.47 -7.85 16.59
CA THR A 315 7.94 -8.94 17.43
C THR A 315 8.76 -10.23 17.35
N LEU A 316 9.57 -10.38 16.31
CA LEU A 316 10.32 -11.61 16.03
C LEU A 316 11.27 -12.02 17.17
N LEU A 317 11.77 -11.08 17.97
CA LEU A 317 12.56 -11.40 19.17
C LEU A 317 11.70 -11.91 20.34
N ALA A 318 10.49 -11.40 20.52
CA ALA A 318 9.61 -11.75 21.63
C ALA A 318 8.80 -13.03 21.37
N ASN A 319 8.40 -13.26 20.12
CA ASN A 319 7.54 -14.37 19.73
C ASN A 319 8.25 -15.28 18.70
N ALA A 320 8.45 -16.55 19.07
CA ALA A 320 9.07 -17.58 18.22
C ALA A 320 8.09 -18.33 17.32
N ASN A 321 6.80 -17.98 17.34
CA ASN A 321 5.77 -18.59 16.50
C ASN A 321 5.11 -17.49 15.66
N GLN A 322 5.45 -17.39 14.38
CA GLN A 322 5.04 -16.26 13.54
C GLN A 322 4.00 -16.67 12.49
N PRO A 323 2.88 -15.95 12.35
CA PRO A 323 2.38 -14.88 13.21
C PRO A 323 1.54 -15.42 14.40
N THR A 324 1.51 -16.73 14.63
CA THR A 324 0.66 -17.37 15.65
C THR A 324 0.91 -16.82 17.05
N GLY A 325 -0.13 -16.32 17.70
CA GLY A 325 -0.03 -15.77 19.06
C GLY A 325 0.56 -14.35 19.13
N GLU A 326 0.76 -13.70 17.98
CA GLU A 326 0.99 -12.26 17.97
C GLU A 326 -0.17 -11.51 18.64
N ASN A 327 0.16 -10.41 19.31
CA ASN A 327 -0.81 -9.51 19.93
C ASN A 327 -0.50 -8.09 19.44
N PRO A 328 -1.45 -7.38 18.80
CA PRO A 328 -1.24 -6.01 18.35
C PRO A 328 -0.72 -5.06 19.43
N ALA A 329 -1.04 -5.29 20.71
CA ALA A 329 -0.52 -4.51 21.82
C ALA A 329 1.02 -4.61 21.98
N ASN A 330 1.63 -5.69 21.48
CA ASN A 330 3.07 -5.93 21.52
C ASN A 330 3.79 -5.41 20.27
N PHE A 331 3.07 -4.88 19.28
CA PHE A 331 3.70 -4.34 18.08
C PHE A 331 4.42 -3.03 18.41
N TYR A 332 5.58 -2.84 17.78
CA TYR A 332 6.36 -1.60 17.85
C TYR A 332 6.82 -1.20 19.26
N GLN A 333 6.98 -2.17 20.16
CA GLN A 333 7.44 -1.94 21.54
C GLN A 333 8.97 -1.86 21.66
N ASN A 334 9.72 -2.27 20.63
CA ASN A 334 11.16 -2.06 20.62
C ASN A 334 11.48 -0.57 20.39
N ALA A 335 12.53 -0.08 21.07
CA ALA A 335 12.99 1.30 20.92
C ALA A 335 13.38 1.64 19.47
N GLN A 336 14.03 0.70 18.77
CA GLN A 336 14.23 0.78 17.33
C GLN A 336 13.21 -0.10 16.61
N THR A 337 12.18 0.54 16.05
CA THR A 337 11.12 -0.14 15.27
C THR A 337 10.70 0.71 14.07
N ASN A 338 9.78 0.21 13.24
CA ASN A 338 9.17 1.00 12.17
C ASN A 338 8.22 2.05 12.77
N HIS A 339 8.77 3.21 13.18
CA HIS A 339 7.99 4.28 13.79
C HIS A 339 7.02 4.96 12.83
N TYR A 340 7.28 4.94 11.52
CA TYR A 340 6.27 5.36 10.54
C TYR A 340 5.01 4.51 10.69
N ALA A 341 5.13 3.19 10.61
CA ALA A 341 4.00 2.28 10.78
C ALA A 341 3.34 2.39 12.16
N ARG A 342 4.13 2.47 13.24
CA ARG A 342 3.63 2.70 14.60
C ARG A 342 2.72 3.93 14.67
N VAL A 343 3.17 5.06 14.11
CA VAL A 343 2.42 6.31 14.16
C VAL A 343 1.19 6.26 13.27
N VAL A 344 1.29 5.75 12.04
CA VAL A 344 0.12 5.56 11.14
C VAL A 344 -0.98 4.79 11.85
N HIS A 345 -0.66 3.60 12.40
CA HIS A 345 -1.62 2.77 13.13
C HIS A 345 -2.21 3.49 14.33
N SER A 346 -1.41 4.25 15.09
CA SER A 346 -1.93 5.02 16.24
C SER A 346 -2.95 6.10 15.90
N LYS A 347 -3.11 6.44 14.61
CA LYS A 347 -4.04 7.46 14.12
C LYS A 347 -5.21 6.87 13.33
N LEU A 348 -5.20 5.56 13.05
CA LEU A 348 -6.31 4.87 12.40
C LEU A 348 -7.39 4.53 13.43
N PRO A 349 -8.64 5.01 13.27
CA PRO A 349 -9.70 4.77 14.26
C PRO A 349 -10.03 3.29 14.47
N ASP A 350 -9.83 2.49 13.43
CA ASP A 350 -10.12 1.05 13.41
C ASP A 350 -8.84 0.19 13.33
N ASN A 351 -7.64 0.80 13.39
CA ASN A 351 -6.34 0.16 13.16
C ASN A 351 -6.24 -0.58 11.80
N ARG A 352 -7.03 -0.20 10.78
CA ARG A 352 -7.03 -0.83 9.46
C ARG A 352 -6.37 0.07 8.41
N GLY A 353 -5.27 -0.39 7.83
CA GLY A 353 -4.56 0.22 6.71
C GLY A 353 -3.13 -0.30 6.60
N TYR A 354 -2.66 -0.54 5.36
CA TYR A 354 -1.28 -0.98 5.12
C TYR A 354 -0.28 0.15 5.36
N ALA A 355 0.57 0.05 6.38
CA ALA A 355 1.69 0.97 6.59
C ALA A 355 3.03 0.43 6.05
N PHE A 356 3.06 -0.84 5.62
CA PHE A 356 4.18 -1.49 4.91
C PHE A 356 3.64 -2.69 4.08
N PRO A 357 4.39 -3.25 3.11
CA PRO A 357 3.83 -4.17 2.11
C PRO A 357 3.15 -5.46 2.62
N TYR A 358 3.53 -5.95 3.81
CA TYR A 358 3.00 -7.18 4.39
C TYR A 358 2.28 -6.95 5.73
N ASP A 359 1.65 -5.78 5.88
CA ASP A 359 0.90 -5.42 7.10
C ASP A 359 -0.43 -6.18 7.25
N ASP A 360 -0.83 -6.92 6.22
CA ASP A 360 -1.93 -7.88 6.21
C ASP A 360 -1.62 -9.20 6.93
N VAL A 361 -0.35 -9.51 7.19
CA VAL A 361 0.00 -10.65 8.03
C VAL A 361 -0.56 -10.38 9.43
N THR A 362 -1.52 -11.17 9.88
CA THR A 362 -2.22 -10.94 11.14
C THR A 362 -2.43 -12.26 11.88
N PRO A 363 -2.38 -12.28 13.22
CA PRO A 363 -2.82 -13.43 14.03
C PRO A 363 -4.35 -13.59 14.06
N GLY A 364 -5.12 -12.61 13.55
CA GLY A 364 -6.57 -12.53 13.68
C GLY A 364 -7.25 -11.92 12.45
N PRO A 365 -8.25 -11.02 12.61
CA PRO A 365 -8.96 -10.44 11.46
C PRO A 365 -8.05 -9.51 10.64
N ASP A 366 -8.47 -9.27 9.41
CA ASP A 366 -7.77 -8.48 8.40
C ASP A 366 -7.61 -6.98 8.77
N PHE A 367 -6.38 -6.48 8.68
CA PHE A 367 -6.00 -5.08 8.93
C PHE A 367 -5.70 -4.28 7.66
N SER A 368 -5.94 -4.82 6.46
CA SER A 368 -5.57 -4.23 5.17
C SER A 368 -6.24 -2.87 4.85
N GLY A 369 -7.28 -2.46 5.58
CA GLY A 369 -8.06 -1.26 5.25
C GLY A 369 -8.81 -1.42 3.92
N SER A 370 -9.35 -2.61 3.65
CA SER A 370 -10.08 -2.91 2.41
C SER A 370 -11.59 -3.08 2.58
N VAL A 371 -12.29 -2.96 1.46
CA VAL A 371 -13.69 -3.39 1.26
C VAL A 371 -13.76 -4.29 0.03
N PHE A 372 -14.58 -5.34 0.07
CA PHE A 372 -14.75 -6.22 -1.08
C PHE A 372 -16.12 -6.88 -1.14
N ALA A 373 -16.65 -7.09 -2.34
CA ALA A 373 -17.92 -7.79 -2.53
C ALA A 373 -18.03 -8.37 -3.94
N GLY A 374 -18.73 -9.50 -4.06
CA GLY A 374 -19.14 -10.08 -5.34
C GLY A 374 -20.32 -9.35 -6.00
N ASP A 375 -21.10 -8.60 -5.21
CA ASP A 375 -22.29 -7.87 -5.67
C ASP A 375 -22.20 -6.34 -5.43
N PRO A 376 -21.10 -5.69 -5.88
CA PRO A 376 -20.88 -4.26 -5.62
C PRO A 376 -21.92 -3.41 -6.34
N ALA A 377 -22.55 -2.49 -5.61
CA ALA A 377 -23.46 -1.50 -6.16
C ALA A 377 -22.78 -0.13 -6.27
N THR A 378 -22.35 0.42 -5.14
CA THR A 378 -21.69 1.74 -5.08
C THR A 378 -20.46 1.70 -4.20
N LEU A 379 -19.30 2.03 -4.76
CA LEU A 379 -18.11 2.40 -3.99
C LEU A 379 -18.11 3.92 -3.82
N THR A 380 -18.10 4.39 -2.59
CA THR A 380 -17.92 5.80 -2.25
C THR A 380 -16.51 6.01 -1.77
N VAL A 381 -15.83 6.98 -2.37
CA VAL A 381 -14.53 7.47 -1.87
C VAL A 381 -14.70 8.91 -1.42
N THR A 382 -14.40 9.15 -0.16
CA THR A 382 -14.50 10.47 0.45
C THR A 382 -13.11 11.04 0.70
N VAL A 383 -12.90 12.27 0.26
CA VAL A 383 -11.67 13.03 0.48
C VAL A 383 -11.85 13.92 1.70
N HIS A 384 -10.93 13.85 2.66
CA HIS A 384 -10.95 14.62 3.91
C HIS A 384 -9.88 15.71 3.91
N ALA A 385 -9.92 16.61 4.90
CA ALA A 385 -8.98 17.71 4.99
C ALA A 385 -7.58 17.22 5.37
N THR A 386 -6.54 17.62 4.63
CA THR A 386 -5.15 17.27 4.96
C THR A 386 -4.74 17.86 6.31
N HIS A 387 -5.25 19.05 6.63
CA HIS A 387 -4.93 19.83 7.82
C HIS A 387 -6.13 19.91 8.77
N ALA A 388 -5.84 20.15 10.05
CA ALA A 388 -6.85 20.28 11.10
C ALA A 388 -7.61 21.62 11.06
#